data_AF-A0A520H6G2-F1
#
_entry.id   AF-A0A520H6G2-F1
#
_cell.length_a   1.000
_cell.length_b   1.000
_cell.length_c   1.000
_cell.angle_alpha   90.00
_cell.angle_beta   90.00
_cell.angle_gamma   90.00
#
_symmetry.space_group_name_H-M   'P 1'
#
loop_
_entity.id
_entity.type
_entity.pdbx_description
1 polymer ?
#
loop_
_entity_poly.entity_id
_entity_poly.type
_entity_poly.pdbx_seq_one_letter_code
_entity_poly.pdbx_strand_id
1 'polypeptide(L)'
;ADELDKVNNKIVPRMNYEIDSRALRPFLKRNDLWWMGFTGRRPNNWNIYCNYYMLVTALLSGEDQKQNQQVVDKSIRSAQYFLAAYPSDGGCDEGPSYWNMAGGTFGMFVKTLSDVSGNKLDFSAHQKIHNMGSYIHKVHIDSNYFVNFADASTLVSVDPAKVMAYGTMFNDPKLKAFAAYFFQQNWYKYKTVQADEINVFFHNLESAAILLAQQPNTPLPANSWLPDLQILTSRQSAGSSKGLFFAAKGGHNAESHNHNDVGNFVLYLDGKPVVIDIGVGTYTKDTFNENRWLIWNIRSLWHNCPLVNGIEQKNGAQFKAQKVSTTSGRQLEQFSLDLSKAYPPEAQVSQWLRNFEFDRRTQSLTITESYQLDKWLGPS
;
A
#
# COMPACT_ATOMS: atom_id res chain seq x y z
N ALA A 1 6.16 32.51 17.24
CA ALA A 1 7.56 32.80 17.59
C ALA A 1 7.61 33.44 18.98
N ASP A 2 6.72 34.40 19.22
CA ASP A 2 6.69 35.31 20.37
C ASP A 2 6.77 34.64 21.75
N GLU A 3 6.10 33.50 22.00
CA GLU A 3 6.18 32.82 23.30
C GLU A 3 7.51 32.10 23.54
N LEU A 4 8.14 31.54 22.50
CA LEU A 4 9.47 30.91 22.62
C LEU A 4 10.57 31.97 22.72
N ASP A 5 10.41 33.09 22.03
CA ASP A 5 11.37 34.19 22.07
C ASP A 5 11.42 34.87 23.45
N LYS A 6 10.29 34.87 24.20
CA LYS A 6 10.24 35.27 25.61
C LYS A 6 11.09 34.38 26.52
N VAL A 7 11.23 33.10 26.19
CA VAL A 7 12.08 32.17 26.96
C VAL A 7 13.54 32.31 26.55
N ASN A 8 13.82 32.27 25.24
CA ASN A 8 15.14 32.49 24.67
C ASN A 8 15.05 32.83 23.18
N ASN A 9 15.33 34.09 22.86
CA ASN A 9 15.31 34.63 21.50
C ASN A 9 16.31 33.99 20.51
N LYS A 10 17.17 33.05 20.96
CA LYS A 10 18.08 32.31 20.09
C LYS A 10 17.52 30.97 19.60
N ILE A 11 16.44 30.47 20.20
CA ILE A 11 15.87 29.16 19.85
C ILE A 11 15.34 29.15 18.41
N VAL A 12 14.46 30.10 18.08
CA VAL A 12 13.86 30.17 16.73
C VAL A 12 14.93 30.40 15.65
N PRO A 13 15.87 31.36 15.78
CA PRO A 13 16.96 31.51 14.83
C PRO A 13 17.82 30.25 14.68
N ARG A 14 18.10 29.54 15.78
CA ARG A 14 18.86 28.29 15.71
C ARG A 14 18.09 27.19 14.99
N MET A 15 16.79 27.03 15.27
CA MET A 15 15.94 26.07 14.58
C MET A 15 15.91 26.35 13.07
N ASN A 16 15.69 27.60 12.67
CA ASN A 16 15.68 28.00 11.26
C ASN A 16 17.02 27.70 10.59
N TYR A 17 18.14 28.02 11.25
CA TYR A 17 19.48 27.71 10.73
C TYR A 17 19.70 26.20 10.54
N GLU A 18 19.27 25.37 11.49
CA GLU A 18 19.44 23.91 11.40
C GLU A 18 18.54 23.30 10.32
N ILE A 19 17.28 23.76 10.20
CA ILE A 19 16.36 23.33 9.13
C ILE A 19 16.94 23.68 7.76
N ASP A 20 17.39 24.92 7.57
CA ASP A 20 17.99 25.36 6.32
C ASP A 20 19.27 24.58 5.98
N SER A 21 20.20 24.47 6.95
CA SER A 21 21.51 23.85 6.73
C SER A 21 21.48 22.33 6.55
N ARG A 22 20.58 21.62 7.24
CA ARG A 22 20.52 20.15 7.22
C ARG A 22 19.43 19.60 6.30
N ALA A 23 18.37 20.35 6.02
CA ALA A 23 17.25 19.87 5.22
C ALA A 23 17.08 20.66 3.91
N LEU A 24 16.74 21.96 3.95
CA LEU A 24 16.33 22.70 2.75
C LEU A 24 17.48 22.86 1.74
N ARG A 25 18.65 23.36 2.14
CA ARG A 25 19.80 23.52 1.23
C ARG A 25 20.30 22.18 0.68
N PRO A 26 20.51 21.13 1.49
CA PRO A 26 20.89 19.82 0.95
C PRO A 26 19.87 19.26 -0.04
N PHE A 27 18.57 19.35 0.28
CA PHE A 27 17.49 18.92 -0.62
C PHE A 27 17.56 19.67 -1.95
N LEU A 28 17.73 20.99 -1.96
CA LEU A 28 17.80 21.78 -3.19
C LEU A 28 19.06 21.48 -4.02
N LYS A 29 20.23 21.34 -3.38
CA LYS A 29 21.51 21.13 -4.05
C LYS A 29 21.66 19.73 -4.66
N ARG A 30 21.04 18.71 -4.07
CA ARG A 30 21.25 17.31 -4.46
C ARG A 30 20.15 16.78 -5.36
N ASN A 31 20.51 16.17 -6.49
CA ASN A 31 19.58 15.42 -7.35
C ASN A 31 19.93 13.92 -7.38
N ASP A 32 20.92 13.51 -6.61
CA ASP A 32 21.53 12.18 -6.61
C ASP A 32 21.00 11.29 -5.48
N LEU A 33 20.11 11.80 -4.62
CA LEU A 33 19.48 10.99 -3.59
C LEU A 33 18.59 9.94 -4.26
N TRP A 34 18.84 8.67 -3.95
CA TRP A 34 18.28 7.51 -4.65
C TRP A 34 16.75 7.48 -4.67
N TRP A 35 16.08 8.09 -3.70
CA TRP A 35 14.62 8.14 -3.58
C TRP A 35 13.99 9.22 -4.46
N MET A 36 14.74 10.19 -4.98
CA MET A 36 14.18 11.36 -5.68
C MET A 36 13.61 11.04 -7.07
N GLY A 37 13.98 9.89 -7.66
CA GLY A 37 13.56 9.50 -9.01
C GLY A 37 14.38 10.13 -10.15
N PHE A 38 15.22 11.14 -9.87
CA PHE A 38 16.02 11.83 -10.90
C PHE A 38 17.17 11.00 -11.48
N THR A 39 17.55 9.88 -10.84
CA THR A 39 18.67 9.02 -11.26
C THR A 39 18.23 7.80 -12.05
N GLY A 40 16.94 7.69 -12.41
CA GLY A 40 16.38 6.56 -13.15
C GLY A 40 16.04 5.34 -12.29
N ARG A 41 16.40 5.33 -10.99
CA ARG A 41 15.91 4.32 -10.05
C ARG A 41 14.39 4.43 -9.90
N ARG A 42 13.68 3.31 -9.99
CA ARG A 42 12.23 3.25 -9.72
C ARG A 42 11.94 3.76 -8.30
N PRO A 43 11.10 4.79 -8.12
CA PRO A 43 10.71 5.27 -6.80
C PRO A 43 9.87 4.25 -6.04
N ASN A 44 10.01 4.24 -4.72
CA ASN A 44 9.16 3.54 -3.77
C ASN A 44 8.55 4.55 -2.78
N ASN A 45 7.94 4.07 -1.69
CA ASN A 45 7.36 4.92 -0.64
C ASN A 45 8.28 6.06 -0.12
N TRP A 46 9.60 5.87 -0.07
CA TRP A 46 10.55 6.90 0.38
C TRP A 46 10.46 8.18 -0.43
N ASN A 47 10.16 8.09 -1.72
CA ASN A 47 10.04 9.28 -2.56
C ASN A 47 8.98 10.23 -2.02
N ILE A 48 7.74 9.74 -1.91
CA ILE A 48 6.64 10.62 -1.53
C ILE A 48 6.72 10.98 -0.05
N TYR A 49 7.21 10.06 0.79
CA TYR A 49 7.42 10.33 2.20
C TYR A 49 8.37 11.51 2.40
N CYS A 50 9.59 11.45 1.84
CA CYS A 50 10.56 12.54 1.95
C CYS A 50 10.06 13.85 1.31
N ASN A 51 9.45 13.78 0.12
CA ASN A 51 8.95 14.97 -0.56
C ASN A 51 7.83 15.68 0.21
N TYR A 52 6.92 14.93 0.85
CA TYR A 52 5.86 15.51 1.68
C TYR A 52 6.41 16.27 2.89
N TYR A 53 7.35 15.68 3.63
CA TYR A 53 7.93 16.37 4.77
C TYR A 53 8.84 17.54 4.37
N MET A 54 9.52 17.48 3.23
CA MET A 54 10.24 18.63 2.69
C MET A 54 9.28 19.77 2.30
N LEU A 55 8.14 19.44 1.67
CA LEU A 55 7.09 20.41 1.35
C LEU A 55 6.56 21.08 2.63
N VAL A 56 6.10 20.30 3.61
CA VAL A 56 5.57 20.82 4.87
C VAL A 56 6.63 21.64 5.61
N THR A 57 7.88 21.17 5.62
CA THR A 57 8.99 21.91 6.24
C THR A 57 9.17 23.26 5.56
N ALA A 58 9.24 23.35 4.22
CA ALA A 58 9.38 24.64 3.54
C ALA A 58 8.16 25.56 3.72
N LEU A 59 6.94 25.01 3.88
CA LEU A 59 5.75 25.82 4.14
C LEU A 59 5.71 26.38 5.56
N LEU A 60 6.25 25.65 6.54
CA LEU A 60 6.25 26.04 7.96
C LEU A 60 7.54 26.76 8.39
N SER A 61 8.64 26.58 7.66
CA SER A 61 9.95 27.15 7.99
C SER A 61 10.35 28.19 6.95
N GLY A 62 10.90 29.30 7.45
CA GLY A 62 11.60 30.28 6.63
C GLY A 62 10.78 31.52 6.29
N GLU A 63 11.48 32.66 6.35
CA GLU A 63 11.07 33.95 5.81
C GLU A 63 11.41 34.06 4.31
N ASP A 64 12.30 33.20 3.79
CA ASP A 64 12.76 33.22 2.39
C ASP A 64 11.78 32.50 1.46
N GLN A 65 10.81 33.28 0.97
CA GLN A 65 9.80 32.81 0.02
C GLN A 65 10.39 32.23 -1.26
N LYS A 66 11.56 32.69 -1.72
CA LYS A 66 12.19 32.20 -2.95
C LYS A 66 12.74 30.80 -2.75
N GLN A 67 13.43 30.55 -1.63
CA GLN A 67 13.90 29.22 -1.29
C GLN A 67 12.72 28.25 -1.15
N ASN A 68 11.65 28.67 -0.46
CA ASN A 68 10.45 27.86 -0.26
C ASN A 68 9.81 27.47 -1.59
N GLN A 69 9.67 28.41 -2.54
CA GLN A 69 9.18 28.10 -3.88
C GLN A 69 10.04 27.05 -4.60
N GLN A 70 11.37 27.14 -4.50
CA GLN A 70 12.26 26.14 -5.11
C GLN A 70 12.08 24.75 -4.51
N VAL A 71 11.80 24.66 -3.20
CA VAL A 71 11.54 23.39 -2.53
C VAL A 71 10.22 22.80 -3.02
N VAL A 72 9.16 23.62 -3.13
CA VAL A 72 7.86 23.20 -3.68
C VAL A 72 8.02 22.70 -5.12
N ASP A 73 8.69 23.45 -5.98
CA ASP A 73 8.89 23.07 -7.39
C ASP A 73 9.67 21.76 -7.52
N LYS A 74 10.70 21.57 -6.67
CA LYS A 74 11.50 20.35 -6.68
C LYS A 74 10.75 19.15 -6.13
N SER A 75 9.98 19.32 -5.06
CA SER A 75 9.19 18.23 -4.48
C SER A 75 8.11 17.76 -5.44
N ILE A 76 7.44 18.67 -6.15
CA ILE A 76 6.49 18.33 -7.21
C ILE A 76 7.16 17.51 -8.31
N ARG A 77 8.30 17.98 -8.86
CA ARG A 77 9.04 17.25 -9.90
C ARG A 77 9.48 15.86 -9.45
N SER A 78 9.89 15.71 -8.19
CA SER A 78 10.30 14.42 -7.65
C SER A 78 9.09 13.49 -7.42
N ALA A 79 7.99 14.01 -6.89
CA ALA A 79 6.75 13.26 -6.67
C ALA A 79 6.06 12.81 -7.97
N GLN A 80 6.28 13.51 -9.08
CA GLN A 80 5.81 13.06 -10.40
C GLN A 80 6.40 11.71 -10.81
N TYR A 81 7.65 11.40 -10.45
CA TYR A 81 8.23 10.08 -10.71
C TYR A 81 7.53 8.98 -9.90
N PHE A 82 7.18 9.26 -8.64
CA PHE A 82 6.40 8.34 -7.83
C PHE A 82 5.02 8.11 -8.42
N LEU A 83 4.28 9.19 -8.75
CA LEU A 83 2.97 9.07 -9.39
C LEU A 83 3.06 8.32 -10.73
N ALA A 84 4.11 8.53 -11.52
CA ALA A 84 4.30 7.82 -12.78
C ALA A 84 4.52 6.32 -12.58
N ALA A 85 5.35 5.93 -11.59
CA ALA A 85 5.70 4.54 -11.31
C ALA A 85 4.62 3.75 -10.54
N TYR A 86 3.71 4.46 -9.87
CA TYR A 86 2.61 3.84 -9.11
C TYR A 86 1.61 3.14 -10.05
N PRO A 87 0.98 2.02 -9.67
CA PRO A 87 -0.08 1.38 -10.45
C PRO A 87 -1.25 2.31 -10.83
N SER A 88 -1.80 2.15 -12.03
CA SER A 88 -2.93 2.94 -12.54
C SER A 88 -4.25 2.57 -11.84
N ASP A 89 -4.38 1.33 -11.40
CA ASP A 89 -5.49 0.82 -10.60
C ASP A 89 -5.44 1.24 -9.11
N GLY A 90 -4.37 1.95 -8.71
CA GLY A 90 -4.13 2.46 -7.36
C GLY A 90 -3.52 1.45 -6.40
N GLY A 91 -3.15 0.25 -6.86
CA GLY A 91 -2.51 -0.77 -6.05
C GLY A 91 -1.25 -0.29 -5.32
N CYS A 92 -1.14 -0.54 -4.01
CA CYS A 92 0.12 -0.44 -3.29
C CYS A 92 0.87 -1.77 -3.43
N ASP A 93 1.93 -1.82 -4.22
CA ASP A 93 2.73 -3.06 -4.45
C ASP A 93 3.47 -3.50 -3.18
N GLU A 94 3.83 -2.56 -2.30
CA GLU A 94 4.37 -2.81 -0.96
C GLU A 94 3.33 -3.35 0.05
N GLY A 95 2.05 -3.42 -0.35
CA GLY A 95 0.95 -3.92 0.49
C GLY A 95 0.28 -2.84 1.36
N PRO A 96 -0.83 -3.17 2.04
CA PRO A 96 -1.64 -2.20 2.77
C PRO A 96 -0.95 -1.58 3.99
N SER A 97 0.02 -2.25 4.63
CA SER A 97 0.77 -1.66 5.75
C SER A 97 1.63 -0.47 5.31
N TYR A 98 2.09 -0.47 4.06
CA TYR A 98 2.86 0.62 3.49
C TYR A 98 2.00 1.73 2.87
N TRP A 99 0.69 1.50 2.70
CA TRP A 99 -0.20 2.48 2.09
C TRP A 99 -0.18 3.83 2.81
N ASN A 100 -0.20 3.85 4.15
CA ASN A 100 -0.12 5.09 4.92
C ASN A 100 1.12 5.93 4.57
N MET A 101 2.27 5.28 4.31
CA MET A 101 3.55 5.93 4.00
C MET A 101 3.67 6.29 2.51
N ALA A 102 2.97 5.54 1.65
CA ALA A 102 2.98 5.68 0.20
C ALA A 102 1.74 6.46 -0.29
N GLY A 103 0.71 5.77 -0.78
CA GLY A 103 -0.50 6.38 -1.34
C GLY A 103 -1.23 7.33 -0.39
N GLY A 104 -1.28 7.02 0.91
CA GLY A 104 -1.84 7.88 1.95
C GLY A 104 -1.11 9.22 2.06
N THR A 105 0.23 9.19 2.17
CA THR A 105 1.08 10.39 2.18
C THR A 105 1.01 11.16 0.87
N PHE A 106 0.88 10.47 -0.27
CA PHE A 106 0.65 11.13 -1.56
C PHE A 106 -0.64 11.96 -1.56
N GLY A 107 -1.72 11.43 -0.98
CA GLY A 107 -2.98 12.15 -0.82
C GLY A 107 -2.82 13.43 0.00
N MET A 108 -2.06 13.35 1.10
CA MET A 108 -1.74 14.53 1.91
C MET A 108 -0.87 15.52 1.15
N PHE A 109 0.10 15.05 0.36
CA PHE A 109 0.95 15.90 -0.48
C PHE A 109 0.13 16.74 -1.46
N VAL A 110 -0.73 16.10 -2.24
CA VAL A 110 -1.55 16.83 -3.22
C VAL A 110 -2.61 17.71 -2.56
N LYS A 111 -3.20 17.27 -1.43
CA LYS A 111 -4.10 18.10 -0.63
C LYS A 111 -3.40 19.38 -0.16
N THR A 112 -2.19 19.25 0.42
CA THR A 112 -1.42 20.40 0.89
C THR A 112 -1.11 21.37 -0.26
N LEU A 113 -0.75 20.87 -1.44
CA LEU A 113 -0.55 21.71 -2.63
C LEU A 113 -1.84 22.44 -3.06
N SER A 114 -2.98 21.76 -3.06
CA SER A 114 -4.29 22.37 -3.33
C SER A 114 -4.59 23.47 -2.31
N ASP A 115 -4.46 23.19 -1.01
CA ASP A 115 -4.76 24.13 0.07
C ASP A 115 -3.91 25.41 -0.05
N VAL A 116 -2.57 25.27 -0.15
CA VAL A 116 -1.66 26.44 -0.17
C VAL A 116 -1.73 27.24 -1.47
N SER A 117 -2.18 26.62 -2.56
CA SER A 117 -2.40 27.32 -3.83
C SER A 117 -3.75 28.04 -3.90
N GLY A 118 -4.59 27.94 -2.86
CA GLY A 118 -5.96 28.44 -2.89
C GLY A 118 -6.83 27.70 -3.92
N ASN A 119 -6.64 26.38 -4.03
CA ASN A 119 -7.29 25.47 -4.98
C ASN A 119 -6.99 25.74 -6.47
N LYS A 120 -5.88 26.43 -6.78
CA LYS A 120 -5.41 26.57 -8.17
C LYS A 120 -4.80 25.28 -8.71
N LEU A 121 -4.19 24.48 -7.84
CA LEU A 121 -3.79 23.11 -8.13
C LEU A 121 -4.93 22.18 -7.72
N ASP A 122 -5.71 21.71 -8.68
CA ASP A 122 -6.86 20.83 -8.45
C ASP A 122 -6.59 19.41 -8.97
N PHE A 123 -6.76 18.42 -8.09
CA PHE A 123 -6.56 17.00 -8.37
C PHE A 123 -7.85 16.18 -8.23
N SER A 124 -8.99 16.82 -7.94
CA SER A 124 -10.29 16.18 -7.65
C SER A 124 -10.86 15.36 -8.82
N ALA A 125 -10.37 15.58 -10.04
CA ALA A 125 -10.76 14.81 -11.23
C ALA A 125 -9.73 13.75 -11.66
N HIS A 126 -8.61 13.59 -10.93
CA HIS A 126 -7.53 12.72 -11.37
C HIS A 126 -7.75 11.26 -10.96
N GLN A 127 -8.25 10.43 -11.88
CA GLN A 127 -8.67 9.05 -11.60
C GLN A 127 -7.60 8.17 -10.93
N LYS A 128 -6.34 8.24 -11.37
CA LYS A 128 -5.26 7.46 -10.74
C LYS A 128 -5.06 7.83 -9.26
N ILE A 129 -5.13 9.11 -8.93
CA ILE A 129 -5.00 9.60 -7.55
C ILE A 129 -6.20 9.12 -6.73
N HIS A 130 -7.43 9.19 -7.28
CA HIS A 130 -8.61 8.60 -6.61
C HIS A 130 -8.42 7.11 -6.34
N ASN A 131 -7.94 6.36 -7.35
CA ASN A 131 -7.68 4.93 -7.23
C ASN A 131 -6.67 4.61 -6.12
N MET A 132 -5.61 5.41 -5.96
CA MET A 132 -4.64 5.27 -4.87
C MET A 132 -5.32 5.38 -3.50
N GLY A 133 -6.26 6.31 -3.34
CA GLY A 133 -7.09 6.45 -2.15
C GLY A 133 -8.02 5.26 -1.92
N SER A 134 -8.67 4.78 -2.98
CA SER A 134 -9.64 3.69 -2.92
C SER A 134 -9.01 2.30 -2.71
N TYR A 135 -7.73 2.11 -2.99
CA TYR A 135 -7.05 0.82 -2.81
C TYR A 135 -7.30 0.21 -1.43
N ILE A 136 -7.17 1.01 -0.37
CA ILE A 136 -7.17 0.48 1.00
C ILE A 136 -8.50 -0.23 1.36
N HIS A 137 -9.64 0.22 0.85
CA HIS A 137 -10.92 -0.45 1.09
C HIS A 137 -11.17 -1.64 0.16
N LYS A 138 -10.44 -1.76 -0.97
CA LYS A 138 -10.54 -2.91 -1.90
C LYS A 138 -9.85 -4.15 -1.34
N VAL A 139 -8.83 -3.94 -0.49
CA VAL A 139 -8.07 -4.99 0.20
C VAL A 139 -8.45 -5.15 1.68
N HIS A 140 -9.51 -4.47 2.14
CA HIS A 140 -10.04 -4.60 3.49
C HIS A 140 -10.88 -5.87 3.63
N ILE A 141 -10.57 -6.69 4.64
CA ILE A 141 -11.27 -7.95 4.92
C ILE A 141 -12.43 -7.68 5.87
N ASP A 142 -12.08 -7.32 7.11
CA ASP A 142 -12.96 -6.95 8.21
C ASP A 142 -12.14 -6.32 9.35
N SER A 143 -12.73 -5.46 10.19
CA SER A 143 -12.04 -4.85 11.34
C SER A 143 -10.65 -4.30 10.95
N ASN A 144 -9.56 -4.77 11.59
CA ASN A 144 -8.19 -4.39 11.23
C ASN A 144 -7.50 -5.43 10.32
N TYR A 145 -8.21 -6.42 9.81
CA TYR A 145 -7.69 -7.41 8.87
C TYR A 145 -7.68 -6.88 7.44
N PHE A 146 -6.53 -6.99 6.78
CA PHE A 146 -6.33 -6.62 5.39
C PHE A 146 -5.58 -7.75 4.66
N VAL A 147 -5.74 -7.79 3.34
CA VAL A 147 -4.97 -8.72 2.49
C VAL A 147 -3.48 -8.35 2.57
N ASN A 148 -2.68 -9.19 3.21
CA ASN A 148 -1.33 -8.87 3.65
C ASN A 148 -0.21 -9.47 2.77
N PHE A 149 -0.38 -9.42 1.45
CA PHE A 149 0.72 -9.76 0.53
C PHE A 149 1.87 -8.73 0.61
N ALA A 150 3.09 -9.13 0.22
CA ALA A 150 4.33 -8.37 0.40
C ALA A 150 4.70 -8.13 1.88
N ASP A 151 5.54 -7.13 2.20
CA ASP A 151 5.88 -6.75 3.58
C ASP A 151 4.70 -6.06 4.31
N ALA A 152 3.50 -6.67 4.27
CA ALA A 152 2.34 -6.24 5.01
C ALA A 152 2.07 -7.10 6.24
N SER A 153 1.66 -6.44 7.32
CA SER A 153 1.09 -7.07 8.50
C SER A 153 -0.35 -7.48 8.21
N THR A 154 -0.76 -8.62 8.76
CA THR A 154 -2.15 -9.09 8.75
C THR A 154 -3.11 -8.11 9.42
N LEU A 155 -2.62 -7.38 10.43
CA LEU A 155 -3.34 -6.31 11.11
C LEU A 155 -2.77 -4.96 10.70
N VAL A 156 -3.60 -4.11 10.08
CA VAL A 156 -3.20 -2.78 9.63
C VAL A 156 -3.98 -1.72 10.40
N SER A 157 -3.25 -0.69 10.83
CA SER A 157 -3.84 0.56 11.32
C SER A 157 -3.89 1.55 10.16
N VAL A 158 -5.08 1.93 9.72
CA VAL A 158 -5.25 2.89 8.62
C VAL A 158 -5.36 4.29 9.20
N ASP A 159 -4.60 5.24 8.66
CA ASP A 159 -4.63 6.64 9.09
C ASP A 159 -5.94 7.33 8.65
N PRO A 160 -6.85 7.68 9.58
CA PRO A 160 -8.17 8.20 9.21
C PRO A 160 -8.10 9.54 8.47
N ALA A 161 -7.22 10.46 8.88
CA ALA A 161 -7.05 11.74 8.20
C ALA A 161 -6.57 11.58 6.74
N LYS A 162 -5.68 10.61 6.46
CA LYS A 162 -5.20 10.34 5.09
C LYS A 162 -6.35 9.84 4.21
N VAL A 163 -7.18 8.94 4.72
CA VAL A 163 -8.39 8.47 4.00
C VAL A 163 -9.42 9.61 3.85
N MET A 164 -9.65 10.40 4.89
CA MET A 164 -10.58 11.54 4.88
C MET A 164 -10.14 12.62 3.87
N ALA A 165 -8.84 12.84 3.70
CA ALA A 165 -8.29 13.73 2.68
C ALA A 165 -8.73 13.30 1.27
N TYR A 166 -8.60 12.01 0.93
CA TYR A 166 -9.12 11.47 -0.33
C TYR A 166 -10.64 11.59 -0.43
N GLY A 167 -11.37 11.20 0.62
CA GLY A 167 -12.83 11.28 0.66
C GLY A 167 -13.33 12.70 0.41
N THR A 168 -12.69 13.70 1.00
CA THR A 168 -13.01 15.12 0.79
C THR A 168 -12.64 15.57 -0.62
N MET A 169 -11.40 15.33 -1.05
CA MET A 169 -10.89 15.77 -2.36
C MET A 169 -11.71 15.23 -3.54
N PHE A 170 -12.15 13.97 -3.47
CA PHE A 170 -12.94 13.33 -4.54
C PHE A 170 -14.45 13.32 -4.28
N ASN A 171 -14.89 13.96 -3.19
CA ASN A 171 -16.26 13.85 -2.68
C ASN A 171 -16.78 12.40 -2.60
N ASP A 172 -15.93 11.46 -2.18
CA ASP A 172 -16.24 10.05 -2.11
C ASP A 172 -16.83 9.67 -0.73
N PRO A 173 -18.15 9.40 -0.63
CA PRO A 173 -18.79 9.09 0.64
C PRO A 173 -18.31 7.75 1.23
N LYS A 174 -17.84 6.80 0.41
CA LYS A 174 -17.31 5.52 0.88
C LYS A 174 -16.01 5.74 1.64
N LEU A 175 -15.12 6.56 1.11
CA LEU A 175 -13.87 6.91 1.77
C LEU A 175 -14.10 7.74 3.04
N LYS A 176 -15.02 8.70 3.02
CA LYS A 176 -15.40 9.47 4.22
C LYS A 176 -15.90 8.54 5.35
N ALA A 177 -16.81 7.62 5.02
CA ALA A 177 -17.35 6.66 5.99
C ALA A 177 -16.29 5.65 6.48
N PHE A 178 -15.38 5.23 5.60
CA PHE A 178 -14.26 4.34 5.95
C PHE A 178 -13.26 5.01 6.90
N ALA A 179 -12.92 6.27 6.66
CA ALA A 179 -12.10 7.07 7.57
C ALA A 179 -12.76 7.18 8.94
N ALA A 180 -14.06 7.51 8.97
CA ALA A 180 -14.84 7.62 10.21
C ALA A 180 -14.87 6.30 10.99
N TYR A 181 -15.00 5.16 10.32
CA TYR A 181 -14.96 3.83 10.96
C TYR A 181 -13.68 3.61 11.78
N PHE A 182 -12.50 3.79 11.18
CA PHE A 182 -11.23 3.59 11.88
C PHE A 182 -10.99 4.64 12.98
N PHE A 183 -11.35 5.89 12.74
CA PHE A 183 -11.22 6.93 13.77
C PHE A 183 -12.09 6.63 14.99
N GLN A 184 -13.37 6.31 14.76
CA GLN A 184 -14.35 6.09 15.81
C GLN A 184 -14.09 4.82 16.62
N GLN A 185 -13.56 3.76 16.01
CA GLN A 185 -13.15 2.55 16.74
C GLN A 185 -12.15 2.85 17.86
N ASN A 186 -11.11 3.62 17.55
CA ASN A 186 -10.11 4.03 18.54
C ASN A 186 -10.68 5.06 19.52
N TRP A 187 -11.39 6.06 19.03
CA TRP A 187 -11.93 7.14 19.85
C TRP A 187 -12.93 6.64 20.89
N TYR A 188 -13.87 5.77 20.53
CA TYR A 188 -14.88 5.29 21.47
C TYR A 188 -14.29 4.35 22.52
N LYS A 189 -13.25 3.60 22.19
CA LYS A 189 -12.61 2.67 23.12
C LYS A 189 -11.63 3.34 24.07
N TYR A 190 -10.82 4.27 23.58
CA TYR A 190 -9.67 4.81 24.32
C TYR A 190 -9.72 6.32 24.55
N LYS A 191 -10.58 7.06 23.85
CA LYS A 191 -10.56 8.54 23.82
C LYS A 191 -9.20 9.12 23.40
N THR A 192 -8.47 8.36 22.57
CA THR A 192 -7.16 8.75 22.04
C THR A 192 -7.20 8.86 20.52
N VAL A 193 -6.37 9.76 19.99
CA VAL A 193 -6.05 9.80 18.57
C VAL A 193 -4.82 8.92 18.36
N GLN A 194 -4.99 7.81 17.62
CA GLN A 194 -3.85 7.00 17.21
C GLN A 194 -3.12 7.73 16.08
N ALA A 195 -1.81 7.91 16.26
CA ALA A 195 -0.94 8.44 15.23
C ALA A 195 0.50 8.02 15.56
N ASP A 196 1.18 7.48 14.56
CA ASP A 196 2.61 7.14 14.66
C ASP A 196 3.49 8.34 14.28
N GLU A 197 2.88 9.44 13.83
CA GLU A 197 3.54 10.66 13.36
C GLU A 197 2.84 11.90 13.94
N ILE A 198 3.62 12.91 14.34
CA ILE A 198 3.08 14.13 14.96
C ILE A 198 2.18 14.94 14.01
N ASN A 199 2.50 14.98 12.71
CA ASN A 199 1.65 15.64 11.70
C ASN A 199 0.32 14.89 11.52
N VAL A 200 0.35 13.55 11.51
CA VAL A 200 -0.88 12.75 11.41
C VAL A 200 -1.75 12.95 12.64
N PHE A 201 -1.14 13.05 13.83
CA PHE A 201 -1.86 13.40 15.05
C PHE A 201 -2.62 14.72 14.90
N PHE A 202 -1.95 15.78 14.42
CA PHE A 202 -2.61 17.06 14.20
C PHE A 202 -3.70 17.00 13.12
N HIS A 203 -3.45 16.35 11.98
CA HIS A 203 -4.47 16.19 10.94
C HIS A 203 -5.71 15.42 11.42
N ASN A 204 -5.49 14.37 12.24
CA ASN A 204 -6.58 13.62 12.87
C ASN A 204 -7.33 14.48 13.90
N LEU A 205 -6.64 15.31 14.69
CA LEU A 205 -7.27 16.25 15.62
C LEU A 205 -8.10 17.30 14.89
N GLU A 206 -7.55 17.93 13.85
CA GLU A 206 -8.25 18.92 13.03
C GLU A 206 -9.49 18.31 12.36
N SER A 207 -9.39 17.06 11.93
CA SER A 207 -10.49 16.33 11.30
C SER A 207 -11.45 15.67 12.30
N ALA A 208 -11.17 15.71 13.60
CA ALA A 208 -11.86 14.90 14.61
C ALA A 208 -13.37 15.17 14.64
N ALA A 209 -13.78 16.45 14.63
CA ALA A 209 -15.19 16.82 14.64
C ALA A 209 -15.94 16.27 13.41
N ILE A 210 -15.32 16.36 12.22
CA ILE A 210 -15.89 15.86 10.97
C ILE A 210 -15.96 14.32 11.00
N LEU A 211 -14.89 13.66 11.46
CA LEU A 211 -14.81 12.20 11.57
C LEU A 211 -15.83 11.64 12.58
N LEU A 212 -16.09 12.34 13.68
CA LEU A 212 -17.10 11.95 14.68
C LEU A 212 -18.53 12.20 14.23
N ALA A 213 -18.76 13.22 13.39
CA ALA A 213 -20.08 13.51 12.84
C ALA A 213 -20.47 12.59 11.67
N GLN A 214 -19.47 12.00 10.99
CA GLN A 214 -19.69 11.10 9.87
C GLN A 214 -20.22 9.74 10.33
N GLN A 215 -21.22 9.20 9.61
CA GLN A 215 -21.68 7.84 9.84
C GLN A 215 -20.59 6.84 9.44
N PRO A 216 -20.07 6.01 10.37
CA PRO A 216 -18.99 5.07 10.09
C PRO A 216 -19.52 3.91 9.26
N ASN A 217 -18.77 3.50 8.23
CA ASN A 217 -19.09 2.31 7.46
C ASN A 217 -17.85 1.74 6.78
N THR A 218 -17.88 0.44 6.46
CA THR A 218 -16.86 -0.21 5.64
C THR A 218 -17.45 -0.55 4.26
N PRO A 219 -16.78 -0.20 3.14
CA PRO A 219 -17.37 -0.42 1.81
C PRO A 219 -17.60 -1.88 1.43
N LEU A 220 -16.74 -2.79 1.88
CA LEU A 220 -16.82 -4.26 1.72
C LEU A 220 -17.37 -4.69 0.34
N PRO A 221 -16.69 -4.37 -0.78
CA PRO A 221 -17.18 -4.70 -2.11
C PRO A 221 -17.27 -6.22 -2.32
N ALA A 222 -18.19 -6.67 -3.18
CA ALA A 222 -18.37 -8.10 -3.51
C ALA A 222 -17.11 -8.75 -4.08
N ASN A 223 -16.38 -7.99 -4.89
CA ASN A 223 -15.05 -8.30 -5.39
C ASN A 223 -14.28 -7.02 -5.71
N SER A 224 -12.98 -7.15 -5.91
CA SER A 224 -12.13 -6.10 -6.49
C SER A 224 -10.99 -6.75 -7.27
N TRP A 225 -10.79 -6.29 -8.50
CA TRP A 225 -9.67 -6.69 -9.36
C TRP A 225 -8.69 -5.53 -9.50
N LEU A 226 -7.43 -5.79 -9.17
CA LEU A 226 -6.31 -4.86 -9.33
C LEU A 226 -5.39 -5.44 -10.44
N PRO A 227 -5.61 -5.09 -11.72
CA PRO A 227 -4.90 -5.69 -12.85
C PRO A 227 -3.39 -5.47 -12.86
N ASP A 228 -2.90 -4.33 -12.34
CA ASP A 228 -1.47 -4.00 -12.38
C ASP A 228 -0.69 -4.81 -11.34
N LEU A 229 -1.32 -5.12 -10.19
CA LEU A 229 -0.78 -6.02 -9.15
C LEU A 229 -1.20 -7.48 -9.36
N GLN A 230 -2.18 -7.72 -10.22
CA GLN A 230 -2.88 -8.99 -10.39
C GLN A 230 -3.44 -9.56 -9.08
N ILE A 231 -4.05 -8.70 -8.26
CA ILE A 231 -4.70 -9.09 -7.01
C ILE A 231 -6.21 -9.11 -7.21
N LEU A 232 -6.83 -10.24 -6.87
CA LEU A 232 -8.27 -10.39 -6.77
C LEU A 232 -8.66 -10.47 -5.29
N THR A 233 -9.72 -9.76 -4.90
CA THR A 233 -10.46 -10.00 -3.66
C THR A 233 -11.90 -10.34 -3.97
N SER A 234 -12.52 -11.21 -3.18
CA SER A 234 -13.90 -11.66 -3.35
C SER A 234 -14.51 -12.00 -1.99
N ARG A 235 -15.79 -11.71 -1.80
CA ARG A 235 -16.52 -12.07 -0.58
C ARG A 235 -17.88 -12.66 -0.87
N GLN A 236 -18.39 -13.35 0.14
CA GLN A 236 -19.68 -14.04 0.13
C GLN A 236 -20.84 -13.10 -0.21
N SER A 237 -20.89 -11.93 0.43
CA SER A 237 -21.94 -10.92 0.25
C SER A 237 -21.34 -9.53 0.33
N ALA A 238 -21.69 -8.65 -0.62
CA ALA A 238 -21.32 -7.23 -0.56
C ALA A 238 -21.83 -6.59 0.74
N GLY A 239 -21.05 -5.68 1.32
CA GLY A 239 -21.43 -4.93 2.52
C GLY A 239 -21.39 -5.74 3.82
N SER A 240 -20.82 -6.95 3.82
CA SER A 240 -20.77 -7.82 5.00
C SER A 240 -19.43 -8.54 5.10
N SER A 241 -18.94 -8.73 6.33
CA SER A 241 -17.82 -9.64 6.66
C SER A 241 -18.29 -11.07 6.94
N LYS A 242 -19.60 -11.32 7.05
CA LYS A 242 -20.16 -12.66 7.25
C LYS A 242 -19.98 -13.55 6.02
N GLY A 243 -19.64 -14.81 6.25
CA GLY A 243 -19.32 -15.80 5.23
C GLY A 243 -17.87 -15.74 4.79
N LEU A 244 -17.57 -16.36 3.64
CA LEU A 244 -16.21 -16.43 3.12
C LEU A 244 -15.72 -15.09 2.55
N PHE A 245 -14.43 -14.82 2.75
CA PHE A 245 -13.65 -13.85 1.98
C PHE A 245 -12.40 -14.55 1.43
N PHE A 246 -12.08 -14.30 0.18
CA PHE A 246 -10.97 -14.88 -0.56
C PHE A 246 -10.15 -13.76 -1.21
N ALA A 247 -8.83 -13.89 -1.17
CA ALA A 247 -7.95 -13.09 -2.01
C ALA A 247 -6.80 -13.93 -2.58
N ALA A 248 -6.37 -13.62 -3.80
CA ALA A 248 -5.25 -14.28 -4.46
C ALA A 248 -4.42 -13.28 -5.27
N LYS A 249 -3.14 -13.62 -5.46
CA LYS A 249 -2.16 -12.78 -6.13
C LYS A 249 -1.51 -13.52 -7.30
N GLY A 250 -1.39 -12.83 -8.44
CA GLY A 250 -0.46 -13.17 -9.51
C GLY A 250 0.86 -12.41 -9.36
N GLY A 251 1.09 -11.45 -10.25
CA GLY A 251 2.19 -10.48 -10.14
C GLY A 251 3.54 -11.07 -10.50
N HIS A 252 4.59 -10.52 -9.92
CA HIS A 252 5.97 -10.98 -10.12
C HIS A 252 6.87 -10.80 -8.89
N ASN A 253 7.92 -11.60 -8.80
CA ASN A 253 8.85 -11.63 -7.66
C ASN A 253 9.90 -10.50 -7.69
N ALA A 254 9.54 -9.31 -8.14
CA ALA A 254 10.38 -8.10 -8.13
C ALA A 254 9.57 -6.81 -7.93
N GLU A 255 8.39 -6.94 -7.33
CA GLU A 255 7.62 -5.80 -6.82
C GLU A 255 8.34 -5.16 -5.62
N SER A 256 7.99 -3.93 -5.26
CA SER A 256 8.61 -3.28 -4.10
C SER A 256 8.25 -4.04 -2.82
N HIS A 257 9.22 -4.33 -1.95
CA HIS A 257 8.98 -5.03 -0.69
C HIS A 257 8.29 -6.41 -0.81
N ASN A 258 8.42 -7.06 -1.97
CA ASN A 258 7.74 -8.32 -2.25
C ASN A 258 8.34 -9.52 -1.51
N HIS A 259 7.56 -10.60 -1.51
CA HIS A 259 8.01 -11.96 -1.24
C HIS A 259 7.99 -12.79 -2.53
N ASN A 260 8.53 -14.01 -2.49
CA ASN A 260 8.41 -14.95 -3.61
C ASN A 260 7.07 -15.69 -3.51
N ASP A 261 5.97 -14.99 -3.81
CA ASP A 261 4.60 -15.39 -3.45
C ASP A 261 3.62 -15.40 -4.63
N VAL A 262 4.11 -15.58 -5.87
CA VAL A 262 3.24 -15.62 -7.05
C VAL A 262 2.30 -16.83 -6.97
N GLY A 263 0.99 -16.59 -7.04
CA GLY A 263 -0.05 -17.63 -6.89
C GLY A 263 -0.50 -17.88 -5.47
N ASN A 264 0.00 -17.12 -4.50
CA ASN A 264 -0.44 -17.15 -3.12
C ASN A 264 -1.90 -16.71 -2.97
N PHE A 265 -2.54 -17.16 -1.90
CA PHE A 265 -3.92 -16.82 -1.58
C PHE A 265 -4.17 -16.84 -0.07
N VAL A 266 -5.27 -16.22 0.35
CA VAL A 266 -5.78 -16.25 1.72
C VAL A 266 -7.28 -16.49 1.73
N LEU A 267 -7.79 -17.09 2.81
CA LEU A 267 -9.20 -17.37 3.03
C LEU A 267 -9.59 -17.01 4.46
N TYR A 268 -10.71 -16.32 4.59
CA TYR A 268 -11.30 -15.89 5.85
C TYR A 268 -12.76 -16.34 5.93
N LEU A 269 -13.26 -16.60 7.13
CA LEU A 269 -14.66 -16.91 7.42
C LEU A 269 -15.15 -15.97 8.53
N ASP A 270 -16.24 -15.25 8.27
CA ASP A 270 -16.82 -14.28 9.21
C ASP A 270 -15.79 -13.25 9.71
N GLY A 271 -14.94 -12.76 8.79
CA GLY A 271 -13.86 -11.82 9.09
C GLY A 271 -12.66 -12.41 9.82
N LYS A 272 -12.63 -13.72 10.09
CA LYS A 272 -11.55 -14.41 10.84
C LYS A 272 -10.68 -15.26 9.92
N PRO A 273 -9.36 -15.35 10.18
CA PRO A 273 -8.43 -16.09 9.33
C PRO A 273 -8.70 -17.60 9.33
N VAL A 274 -8.60 -18.23 8.15
CA VAL A 274 -8.67 -19.70 7.96
C VAL A 274 -7.41 -20.19 7.25
N VAL A 275 -7.15 -19.69 6.05
CA VAL A 275 -5.88 -19.88 5.32
C VAL A 275 -5.19 -18.54 5.31
N ILE A 276 -4.00 -18.47 5.93
CA ILE A 276 -3.31 -17.21 6.19
C ILE A 276 -2.11 -17.04 5.28
N ASP A 277 -1.71 -15.78 5.14
CA ASP A 277 -0.35 -15.43 4.80
C ASP A 277 0.35 -14.95 6.09
N ILE A 278 1.57 -15.43 6.33
CA ILE A 278 2.35 -15.09 7.52
C ILE A 278 2.81 -13.63 7.54
N GLY A 279 2.88 -12.98 6.39
CA GLY A 279 3.20 -11.57 6.20
C GLY A 279 4.64 -11.21 6.53
N VAL A 280 4.81 -9.95 6.93
CA VAL A 280 6.10 -9.33 7.24
C VAL A 280 6.72 -9.89 8.54
N GLY A 281 8.00 -10.24 8.45
CA GLY A 281 8.83 -10.58 9.61
C GLY A 281 9.53 -9.37 10.22
N THR A 282 10.17 -9.55 11.37
CA THR A 282 11.02 -8.51 11.96
C THR A 282 12.21 -8.21 11.03
N TYR A 283 12.43 -6.93 10.73
CA TYR A 283 13.55 -6.52 9.89
C TYR A 283 14.90 -6.80 10.56
N THR A 284 15.80 -7.35 9.76
CA THR A 284 17.17 -7.68 10.16
C THR A 284 18.15 -6.96 9.25
N LYS A 285 19.45 -7.13 9.50
CA LYS A 285 20.51 -6.63 8.60
C LYS A 285 20.39 -7.16 7.16
N ASP A 286 19.67 -8.28 6.97
CA ASP A 286 19.55 -8.98 5.69
C ASP A 286 18.31 -8.55 4.88
N THR A 287 17.42 -7.70 5.45
CA THR A 287 16.14 -7.34 4.80
C THR A 287 16.31 -6.55 3.50
N PHE A 288 17.36 -5.73 3.39
CA PHE A 288 17.57 -4.79 2.28
C PHE A 288 18.86 -5.05 1.49
N ASN A 289 19.39 -6.26 1.57
CA ASN A 289 20.57 -6.70 0.83
C ASN A 289 20.28 -8.00 0.06
N GLU A 290 21.31 -8.56 -0.57
CA GLU A 290 21.25 -9.80 -1.35
C GLU A 290 20.77 -11.03 -0.55
N ASN A 291 20.92 -11.02 0.78
CA ASN A 291 20.48 -12.12 1.66
C ASN A 291 18.98 -12.08 1.96
N ARG A 292 18.23 -11.05 1.49
CA ARG A 292 16.78 -10.93 1.70
C ARG A 292 16.05 -12.24 1.37
N TRP A 293 16.45 -12.90 0.29
CA TRP A 293 15.79 -14.11 -0.22
C TRP A 293 16.11 -15.38 0.60
N LEU A 294 17.01 -15.29 1.57
CA LEU A 294 17.26 -16.35 2.56
C LEU A 294 16.33 -16.24 3.78
N ILE A 295 15.69 -15.09 3.97
CA ILE A 295 14.75 -14.86 5.06
C ILE A 295 13.53 -15.75 4.86
N TRP A 296 13.24 -16.56 5.86
CA TRP A 296 12.24 -17.64 5.77
C TRP A 296 10.86 -17.13 5.33
N ASN A 297 10.36 -16.03 5.90
CA ASN A 297 9.02 -15.52 5.57
C ASN A 297 8.91 -14.84 4.20
N ILE A 298 10.01 -14.68 3.46
CA ILE A 298 10.05 -14.09 2.11
C ILE A 298 10.07 -15.19 1.03
N ARG A 299 10.34 -16.44 1.44
CA ARG A 299 10.50 -17.62 0.58
C ARG A 299 9.16 -18.25 0.26
N SER A 300 8.99 -18.76 -0.96
CA SER A 300 7.71 -19.34 -1.44
C SER A 300 7.21 -20.49 -0.58
N LEU A 301 8.12 -21.25 0.05
CA LEU A 301 7.80 -22.34 0.97
C LEU A 301 6.89 -21.91 2.14
N TRP A 302 6.91 -20.64 2.50
CA TRP A 302 6.14 -20.11 3.63
C TRP A 302 4.89 -19.34 3.21
N HIS A 303 4.53 -19.43 1.94
CA HIS A 303 3.27 -18.94 1.38
C HIS A 303 2.44 -20.12 0.89
N ASN A 304 1.17 -19.89 0.53
CA ASN A 304 0.29 -20.94 0.00
C ASN A 304 0.62 -21.27 -1.46
N CYS A 305 1.89 -21.49 -1.77
CA CYS A 305 2.44 -21.79 -3.09
C CYS A 305 2.93 -23.25 -3.16
N PRO A 306 2.94 -23.88 -4.34
CA PRO A 306 3.45 -25.24 -4.46
C PRO A 306 4.98 -25.24 -4.38
N LEU A 307 5.55 -26.34 -3.91
CA LEU A 307 6.93 -26.71 -4.27
C LEU A 307 6.87 -27.53 -5.56
N VAL A 308 7.83 -27.31 -6.46
CA VAL A 308 7.86 -28.02 -7.73
C VAL A 308 9.18 -28.78 -7.82
N ASN A 309 9.13 -30.11 -7.77
CA ASN A 309 10.34 -30.95 -7.68
C ASN A 309 11.24 -30.57 -6.48
N GLY A 310 10.64 -30.15 -5.36
CA GLY A 310 11.37 -29.62 -4.19
C GLY A 310 12.00 -28.23 -4.40
N ILE A 311 11.71 -27.56 -5.51
CA ILE A 311 12.25 -26.24 -5.86
C ILE A 311 11.22 -25.15 -5.59
N GLU A 312 11.69 -24.09 -4.94
CA GLU A 312 10.95 -22.87 -4.64
C GLU A 312 10.93 -21.89 -5.80
N GLN A 313 10.04 -20.89 -5.72
CA GLN A 313 10.08 -19.75 -6.63
C GLN A 313 11.35 -18.91 -6.41
N LYS A 314 11.75 -18.17 -7.45
CA LYS A 314 12.95 -17.33 -7.42
C LYS A 314 12.58 -15.85 -7.55
N ASN A 315 13.44 -14.99 -7.02
CA ASN A 315 13.29 -13.54 -7.09
C ASN A 315 13.71 -12.98 -8.46
N GLY A 316 13.02 -11.95 -8.94
CA GLY A 316 13.27 -11.28 -10.21
C GLY A 316 12.00 -11.06 -11.03
N ALA A 317 12.00 -10.03 -11.89
CA ALA A 317 10.82 -9.66 -12.68
C ALA A 317 10.45 -10.70 -13.74
N GLN A 318 11.41 -11.54 -14.13
CA GLN A 318 11.17 -12.70 -15.00
C GLN A 318 10.39 -13.81 -14.31
N PHE A 319 10.41 -13.86 -12.98
CA PHE A 319 9.67 -14.83 -12.18
C PHE A 319 8.29 -14.28 -11.85
N LYS A 320 7.31 -14.67 -12.66
CA LYS A 320 5.99 -14.03 -12.69
C LYS A 320 4.88 -14.99 -13.08
N ALA A 321 3.65 -14.62 -12.76
CA ALA A 321 2.48 -15.32 -13.27
C ALA A 321 2.35 -15.10 -14.79
N GLN A 322 1.85 -16.12 -15.49
CA GLN A 322 1.45 -16.03 -16.89
C GLN A 322 -0.02 -16.38 -17.05
N LYS A 323 -0.61 -16.00 -18.20
CA LYS A 323 -2.00 -16.32 -18.56
C LYS A 323 -3.01 -16.00 -17.43
N VAL A 324 -2.78 -14.87 -16.75
CA VAL A 324 -3.64 -14.47 -15.63
C VAL A 324 -4.98 -14.01 -16.16
N SER A 325 -6.05 -14.61 -15.64
CA SER A 325 -7.42 -14.29 -16.02
C SER A 325 -8.33 -14.29 -14.81
N THR A 326 -9.31 -13.40 -14.82
CA THR A 326 -10.39 -13.36 -13.84
C THR A 326 -11.73 -13.28 -14.54
N THR A 327 -12.72 -13.99 -14.02
CA THR A 327 -14.12 -13.91 -14.48
C THR A 327 -15.01 -13.68 -13.27
N SER A 328 -15.60 -12.49 -13.21
CA SER A 328 -16.43 -12.06 -12.09
C SER A 328 -17.92 -12.20 -12.41
N GLY A 329 -18.61 -13.07 -11.69
CA GLY A 329 -20.05 -13.24 -11.75
C GLY A 329 -20.72 -13.00 -10.39
N ARG A 330 -22.05 -12.86 -10.41
CA ARG A 330 -22.85 -12.67 -9.18
C ARG A 330 -22.73 -13.84 -8.20
N GLN A 331 -22.64 -15.06 -8.73
CA GLN A 331 -22.60 -16.30 -7.93
C GLN A 331 -21.19 -16.89 -7.89
N LEU A 332 -20.45 -16.81 -8.99
CA LEU A 332 -19.15 -17.44 -9.18
C LEU A 332 -18.09 -16.39 -9.42
N GLU A 333 -16.94 -16.53 -8.77
CA GLU A 333 -15.73 -15.77 -9.07
C GLU A 333 -14.64 -16.76 -9.45
N GLN A 334 -14.00 -16.56 -10.60
CA GLN A 334 -12.94 -17.43 -11.10
C GLN A 334 -11.65 -16.65 -11.27
N PHE A 335 -10.53 -17.22 -10.82
CA PHE A 335 -9.19 -16.66 -10.99
C PHE A 335 -8.23 -17.77 -11.39
N SER A 336 -7.52 -17.58 -12.50
CA SER A 336 -6.62 -18.60 -13.05
C SER A 336 -5.30 -17.98 -13.44
N LEU A 337 -4.22 -18.74 -13.27
CA LEU A 337 -2.87 -18.34 -13.64
C LEU A 337 -1.96 -19.55 -13.86
N ASP A 338 -0.96 -19.36 -14.71
CA ASP A 338 0.16 -20.29 -14.93
C ASP A 338 1.36 -19.84 -14.07
N LEU A 339 1.75 -20.68 -13.12
CA LEU A 339 2.83 -20.43 -12.17
C LEU A 339 4.20 -20.86 -12.70
N SER A 340 4.28 -21.58 -13.83
CA SER A 340 5.53 -22.19 -14.30
C SER A 340 6.71 -21.22 -14.38
N LYS A 341 6.46 -19.96 -14.80
CA LYS A 341 7.52 -18.93 -14.87
C LYS A 341 7.93 -18.35 -13.53
N ALA A 342 7.19 -18.54 -12.45
CA ALA A 342 7.63 -18.15 -11.12
C ALA A 342 8.77 -19.05 -10.59
N TYR A 343 8.92 -20.25 -11.17
CA TYR A 343 9.95 -21.22 -10.83
C TYR A 343 11.15 -21.11 -11.79
N PRO A 344 12.36 -21.40 -11.29
CA PRO A 344 13.54 -21.43 -12.13
C PRO A 344 13.62 -22.74 -12.95
N PRO A 345 14.43 -22.79 -14.03
CA PRO A 345 14.49 -23.95 -14.93
C PRO A 345 14.81 -25.29 -14.23
N GLU A 346 15.50 -25.25 -13.09
CA GLU A 346 15.82 -26.40 -12.24
C GLU A 346 14.57 -27.10 -11.69
N ALA A 347 13.43 -26.40 -11.59
CA ALA A 347 12.16 -26.99 -11.19
C ALA A 347 11.57 -27.93 -12.26
N GLN A 348 12.08 -27.89 -13.50
CA GLN A 348 11.65 -28.78 -14.60
C GLN A 348 10.13 -28.77 -14.83
N VAL A 349 9.51 -27.59 -14.76
CA VAL A 349 8.07 -27.39 -15.01
C VAL A 349 7.86 -26.58 -16.29
N SER A 350 7.08 -27.15 -17.21
CA SER A 350 6.70 -26.48 -18.44
C SER A 350 5.36 -25.75 -18.32
N GLN A 351 4.49 -26.22 -17.43
CA GLN A 351 3.20 -25.59 -17.13
C GLN A 351 2.75 -25.93 -15.72
N TRP A 352 2.20 -24.94 -15.00
CA TRP A 352 1.50 -25.16 -13.73
C TRP A 352 0.27 -24.25 -13.66
N LEU A 353 -0.88 -24.75 -14.12
CA LEU A 353 -2.14 -24.02 -14.07
C LEU A 353 -2.77 -24.18 -12.70
N ARG A 354 -2.94 -23.07 -11.99
CA ARG A 354 -3.72 -22.98 -10.76
C ARG A 354 -5.01 -22.23 -11.06
N ASN A 355 -6.14 -22.84 -10.70
CA ASN A 355 -7.47 -22.26 -10.85
C ASN A 355 -8.18 -22.19 -9.50
N PHE A 356 -8.73 -21.03 -9.20
CA PHE A 356 -9.58 -20.77 -8.05
C PHE A 356 -11.01 -20.55 -8.53
N GLU A 357 -11.96 -21.25 -7.91
CA GLU A 357 -13.39 -21.05 -8.12
C GLU A 357 -14.05 -20.79 -6.77
N PHE A 358 -14.51 -19.56 -6.57
CA PHE A 358 -15.21 -19.12 -5.37
C PHE A 358 -16.71 -19.05 -5.64
N ASP A 359 -17.44 -20.03 -5.13
CA ASP A 359 -18.89 -20.19 -5.33
C ASP A 359 -19.68 -19.72 -4.10
N ARG A 360 -20.39 -18.61 -4.27
CA ARG A 360 -21.23 -17.99 -3.22
C ARG A 360 -22.49 -18.80 -2.93
N ARG A 361 -22.93 -19.70 -3.81
CA ARG A 361 -24.13 -20.53 -3.57
C ARG A 361 -23.83 -21.65 -2.58
N THR A 362 -22.68 -22.30 -2.77
CA THR A 362 -22.22 -23.41 -1.94
C THR A 362 -21.33 -22.95 -0.79
N GLN A 363 -20.96 -21.67 -0.74
CA GLN A 363 -20.02 -21.09 0.21
C GLN A 363 -18.70 -21.88 0.21
N SER A 364 -18.12 -22.05 -0.96
CA SER A 364 -16.89 -22.83 -1.13
C SER A 364 -15.86 -22.13 -1.99
N LEU A 365 -14.59 -22.44 -1.73
CA LEU A 365 -13.46 -22.13 -2.59
C LEU A 365 -12.89 -23.47 -3.08
N THR A 366 -12.94 -23.70 -4.38
CA THR A 366 -12.30 -24.86 -5.01
C THR A 366 -10.99 -24.42 -5.65
N ILE A 367 -9.91 -25.13 -5.34
CA ILE A 367 -8.61 -24.93 -5.97
C ILE A 367 -8.33 -26.16 -6.81
N THR A 368 -8.05 -25.95 -8.10
CA THR A 368 -7.67 -27.02 -9.02
C THR A 368 -6.30 -26.72 -9.59
N GLU A 369 -5.41 -27.69 -9.53
CA GLU A 369 -4.08 -27.60 -10.12
C GLU A 369 -3.92 -28.63 -11.23
N SER A 370 -3.37 -28.18 -12.36
CA SER A 370 -2.99 -29.03 -13.49
C SER A 370 -1.60 -28.63 -13.93
N TYR A 371 -0.68 -29.59 -13.96
CA TYR A 371 0.73 -29.30 -14.21
C TYR A 371 1.36 -30.30 -15.17
N GLN A 372 2.40 -29.85 -15.86
CA GLN A 372 3.25 -30.65 -16.72
C GLN A 372 4.70 -30.38 -16.34
N LEU A 373 5.42 -31.46 -16.03
CA LEU A 373 6.85 -31.43 -15.77
C LEU A 373 7.60 -31.87 -17.02
N ASP A 374 8.71 -31.20 -17.32
CA ASP A 374 9.68 -31.68 -18.30
C ASP A 374 10.37 -32.96 -17.80
N LYS A 375 10.61 -33.02 -16.48
CA LYS A 375 11.15 -34.18 -15.78
C LYS A 375 10.72 -34.19 -14.32
N TRP A 376 10.34 -35.35 -13.81
CA TRP A 376 10.13 -35.56 -12.37
C TRP A 376 11.48 -35.82 -11.69
N LEU A 377 11.82 -35.02 -10.68
CA LEU A 377 13.07 -35.11 -9.92
C LEU A 377 12.88 -35.62 -8.49
N GLY A 378 11.69 -35.41 -7.91
CA GLY A 378 11.37 -35.82 -6.56
C GLY A 378 9.97 -35.35 -6.16
N PRO A 379 9.48 -35.77 -4.98
CA PRO A 379 8.22 -35.27 -4.46
C PRO A 379 8.25 -33.74 -4.32
N SER A 380 7.11 -33.14 -4.65
CA SER A 380 6.81 -31.73 -4.37
C SER A 380 6.57 -31.52 -2.88
#